data_AF-A0A3M2DIM3-F1
#
_entry.id   AF-A0A3M2DIM3-F1
#
_cell.length_a   1.000
_cell.length_b   1.000
_cell.length_c   1.000
_cell.angle_alpha   90.00
_cell.angle_beta   90.00
_cell.angle_gamma   90.00
#
_symmetry.space_group_name_H-M   'P 1'
#
loop_
_entity.id
_entity.type
_entity.pdbx_description
1 polymer ?
#
loop_
_entity_poly.entity_id
_entity_poly.type
_entity_poly.pdbx_seq_one_letter_code
_entity_poly.pdbx_strand_id
1 'polypeptide(L)'
;MSFKPRRHKDRSDPFAMLERSHERLQQQLDTLLGAAAVLNDDPADAGARRAVVAVSEFLTRAAVRHEQDEEQSLFPRLADAGADLAALLDRLAVEHRAHETLHNQLADIAASCDRPLSAATVAELSDIAMTLAQVYAKHIETEETLLFPAARAHLDAAARAAIAAEMQARRGR
;
A
#
# COMPACT_ATOMS: atom_id res chain seq x y z
N MET A 1 -32.80 12.26 -16.63
CA MET A 1 -31.79 11.27 -16.18
C MET A 1 -30.43 11.94 -16.29
N SER A 2 -29.80 12.29 -15.15
CA SER A 2 -28.53 13.00 -15.16
C SER A 2 -27.39 12.00 -15.35
N PHE A 3 -26.79 11.99 -16.53
CA PHE A 3 -25.64 11.16 -16.85
C PHE A 3 -24.40 11.83 -16.23
N LYS A 4 -23.94 11.37 -15.06
CA LYS A 4 -22.64 11.79 -14.53
C LYS A 4 -21.57 11.19 -15.44
N PRO A 5 -20.70 12.00 -16.06
CA PRO A 5 -19.61 11.45 -16.86
C PRO A 5 -18.67 10.71 -15.93
N ARG A 6 -18.36 9.45 -16.26
CA ARG A 6 -17.23 8.73 -15.67
C ARG A 6 -15.96 9.51 -16.05
N ARG A 7 -15.41 10.29 -15.11
CA ARG A 7 -14.10 10.92 -15.30
C ARG A 7 -13.10 9.81 -15.60
N HIS A 8 -12.55 9.78 -16.81
CA HIS A 8 -11.31 9.07 -17.05
C HIS A 8 -10.28 9.70 -16.10
N LYS A 9 -9.87 8.95 -15.07
CA LYS A 9 -8.73 9.33 -14.22
C LYS A 9 -7.56 9.54 -15.18
N ASP A 10 -7.10 10.79 -15.29
CA ASP A 10 -5.95 11.10 -16.13
C ASP A 10 -4.77 10.22 -15.68
N ARG A 11 -4.11 9.57 -16.64
CA ARG A 11 -3.00 8.65 -16.33
C ARG A 11 -1.80 9.41 -15.79
N SER A 12 -1.73 10.72 -16.03
CA SER A 12 -0.74 11.65 -15.48
C SER A 12 -1.13 12.32 -14.16
N ASP A 13 -2.33 12.11 -13.62
CA ASP A 13 -2.67 12.64 -12.28
C ASP A 13 -1.98 11.78 -11.20
N PRO A 14 -1.07 12.36 -10.39
CA PRO A 14 -0.34 11.60 -9.37
C PRO A 14 -1.28 10.98 -8.33
N PHE A 15 -2.37 11.67 -7.95
CA PHE A 15 -3.32 11.13 -6.98
C PHE A 15 -4.09 9.94 -7.56
N ALA A 16 -4.46 10.00 -8.83
CA ALA A 16 -5.06 8.86 -9.51
C ALA A 16 -4.09 7.67 -9.63
N MET A 17 -2.77 7.92 -9.69
CA MET A 17 -1.75 6.87 -9.66
C MET A 17 -1.65 6.21 -8.27
N LEU A 18 -1.67 7.00 -7.20
CA LEU A 18 -1.66 6.51 -5.81
C LEU A 18 -2.95 5.73 -5.48
N GLU A 19 -4.13 6.26 -5.80
CA GLU A 19 -5.41 5.57 -5.59
C GLU A 19 -5.47 4.20 -6.32
N ARG A 20 -4.90 4.09 -7.53
CA ARG A 20 -4.79 2.78 -8.22
C ARG A 20 -3.79 1.84 -7.54
N SER A 21 -2.80 2.39 -6.85
CA SER A 21 -1.88 1.62 -6.00
C SER A 21 -2.65 1.06 -4.79
N HIS A 22 -3.49 1.87 -4.14
CA HIS A 22 -4.36 1.44 -3.04
C HIS A 22 -5.30 0.31 -3.46
N GLU A 23 -6.01 0.47 -4.59
CA GLU A 23 -6.90 -0.56 -5.13
C GLU A 23 -6.18 -1.90 -5.31
N ARG A 24 -4.93 -1.87 -5.80
CA ARG A 24 -4.10 -3.07 -5.99
C ARG A 24 -3.62 -3.64 -4.66
N LEU A 25 -3.23 -2.78 -3.73
CA LEU A 25 -2.77 -3.18 -2.40
C LEU A 25 -3.89 -3.91 -1.64
N GLN A 26 -5.11 -3.35 -1.64
CA GLN A 26 -6.28 -3.99 -1.04
C GLN A 26 -6.54 -5.38 -1.63
N GLN A 27 -6.51 -5.52 -2.97
CA GLN A 27 -6.68 -6.81 -3.63
C GLN A 27 -5.63 -7.86 -3.21
N GLN A 28 -4.38 -7.43 -2.97
CA GLN A 28 -3.31 -8.32 -2.51
C GLN A 28 -3.49 -8.71 -1.03
N LEU A 29 -3.97 -7.79 -0.19
CA LEU A 29 -4.29 -8.09 1.20
C LEU A 29 -5.47 -9.07 1.31
N ASP A 30 -6.51 -8.92 0.48
CA ASP A 30 -7.60 -9.90 0.38
C ASP A 30 -7.09 -11.28 -0.04
N THR A 31 -6.15 -11.32 -0.99
CA THR A 31 -5.51 -12.57 -1.43
C THR A 31 -4.73 -13.22 -0.29
N LEU A 32 -4.01 -12.44 0.51
CA LEU A 32 -3.25 -12.92 1.66
C LEU A 32 -4.16 -13.48 2.74
N LEU A 33 -5.26 -12.80 3.08
CA LEU A 33 -6.25 -13.29 4.03
C LEU A 33 -6.87 -14.62 3.59
N GLY A 34 -7.23 -14.73 2.30
CA GLY A 34 -7.75 -15.98 1.74
C GLY A 34 -6.72 -17.11 1.79
N ALA A 35 -5.45 -16.81 1.48
CA ALA A 35 -4.38 -17.79 1.56
C ALA A 35 -4.12 -18.26 3.00
N ALA A 36 -4.12 -17.35 3.97
CA ALA A 36 -3.97 -17.68 5.38
C ALA A 36 -5.11 -18.60 5.87
N ALA A 37 -6.36 -18.32 5.48
CA ALA A 37 -7.52 -19.15 5.81
C ALA A 37 -7.39 -20.57 5.23
N VAL A 38 -6.97 -20.71 3.97
CA VAL A 38 -6.74 -22.03 3.36
C VAL A 38 -5.63 -22.79 4.08
N LEU A 39 -4.53 -22.12 4.43
CA LEU A 39 -3.40 -22.77 5.12
C LEU A 39 -3.71 -23.18 6.55
N ASN A 40 -4.69 -22.54 7.19
CA ASN A 40 -5.20 -22.95 8.49
C ASN A 40 -5.86 -24.34 8.43
N ASP A 41 -6.54 -24.65 7.33
CA ASP A 41 -7.20 -25.95 7.13
C ASP A 41 -6.27 -26.98 6.48
N ASP A 42 -5.45 -26.57 5.50
CA ASP A 42 -4.45 -27.40 4.83
C ASP A 42 -3.09 -26.67 4.71
N PRO A 43 -2.19 -26.86 5.69
CA PRO A 43 -0.86 -26.23 5.67
C PRO A 43 0.04 -26.66 4.50
N ALA A 44 -0.33 -27.73 3.77
CA ALA A 44 0.40 -28.22 2.61
C ALA A 44 -0.12 -27.63 1.28
N ASP A 45 -1.24 -26.90 1.27
CA ASP A 45 -1.83 -26.36 0.05
C ASP A 45 -0.80 -25.51 -0.72
N ALA A 46 -0.45 -25.98 -1.92
CA ALA A 46 0.60 -25.38 -2.72
C ALA A 46 0.15 -24.06 -3.38
N GLY A 47 -1.16 -23.87 -3.60
CA GLY A 47 -1.70 -22.64 -4.17
C GLY A 47 -1.65 -21.50 -3.16
N ALA A 48 -2.09 -21.73 -1.94
CA ALA A 48 -2.07 -20.76 -0.87
C ALA A 48 -0.64 -20.38 -0.47
N ARG A 49 0.29 -21.35 -0.36
CA ARG A 49 1.72 -21.05 -0.15
C ARG A 49 2.31 -20.17 -1.27
N ARG A 50 1.99 -20.44 -2.53
CA ARG A 50 2.41 -19.56 -3.65
C ARG A 50 1.79 -18.16 -3.57
N ALA A 51 0.55 -18.05 -3.12
CA ALA A 51 -0.11 -16.76 -2.95
C ALA A 51 0.59 -15.91 -1.86
N VAL A 52 0.97 -16.52 -0.73
CA VAL A 52 1.75 -15.85 0.33
C VAL A 52 3.06 -15.29 -0.22
N VAL A 53 3.81 -16.10 -0.98
CA VAL A 53 5.07 -15.67 -1.63
C VAL A 53 4.82 -14.51 -2.59
N ALA A 54 3.82 -14.63 -3.48
CA ALA A 54 3.52 -13.60 -4.47
C ALA A 54 3.10 -12.27 -3.82
N VAL A 55 2.28 -12.32 -2.77
CA VAL A 55 1.86 -11.10 -2.03
C VAL A 55 3.05 -10.50 -1.29
N SER A 56 3.90 -11.30 -0.64
CA SER A 56 5.11 -10.81 0.02
C SER A 56 6.04 -10.07 -0.95
N GLU A 57 6.27 -10.64 -2.14
CA GLU A 57 7.04 -9.99 -3.19
C GLU A 57 6.37 -8.71 -3.74
N PHE A 58 5.04 -8.68 -3.77
CA PHE A 58 4.31 -7.47 -4.14
C PHE A 58 4.51 -6.37 -3.11
N LEU A 59 4.36 -6.66 -1.80
CA LEU A 59 4.48 -5.66 -0.75
C LEU A 59 5.90 -5.07 -0.68
N THR A 60 6.92 -5.93 -0.71
CA THR A 60 8.34 -5.52 -0.68
C THR A 60 8.79 -4.68 -1.88
N ARG A 61 8.03 -4.68 -3.00
CA ARG A 61 8.35 -3.89 -4.20
C ARG A 61 7.38 -2.76 -4.47
N ALA A 62 6.09 -3.08 -4.54
CA ALA A 62 5.06 -2.16 -4.99
C ALA A 62 4.53 -1.26 -3.88
N ALA A 63 4.32 -1.79 -2.66
CA ALA A 63 3.90 -0.99 -1.52
C ALA A 63 5.04 -0.04 -1.09
N VAL A 64 6.26 -0.57 -0.95
CA VAL A 64 7.45 0.26 -0.67
C VAL A 64 7.63 1.39 -1.69
N ARG A 65 7.47 1.12 -2.99
CA ARG A 65 7.58 2.17 -4.02
C ARG A 65 6.47 3.22 -3.92
N HIS A 66 5.28 2.82 -3.47
CA HIS A 66 4.17 3.74 -3.28
C HIS A 66 4.44 4.68 -2.10
N GLU A 67 4.89 4.15 -0.97
CA GLU A 67 5.29 4.96 0.20
C GLU A 67 6.48 5.88 -0.16
N GLN A 68 7.41 5.42 -1.01
CA GLN A 68 8.47 6.28 -1.56
C GLN A 68 7.94 7.41 -2.46
N ASP A 69 6.86 7.19 -3.20
CA ASP A 69 6.24 8.25 -4.00
C ASP A 69 5.65 9.34 -3.09
N GLU A 70 5.04 8.95 -1.98
CA GLU A 70 4.59 9.89 -0.97
C GLU A 70 5.76 10.63 -0.32
N GLU A 71 6.70 9.90 0.30
CA GLU A 71 7.73 10.50 1.13
C GLU A 71 8.75 11.33 0.36
N GLN A 72 9.07 10.94 -0.87
CA GLN A 72 10.11 11.62 -1.65
C GLN A 72 9.55 12.64 -2.64
N SER A 73 8.26 12.54 -3.01
CA SER A 73 7.66 13.47 -3.98
C SER A 73 6.52 14.29 -3.39
N LEU A 74 5.55 13.68 -2.71
CA LEU A 74 4.37 14.39 -2.23
C LEU A 74 4.64 15.17 -0.93
N PHE A 75 5.10 14.49 0.12
CA PHE A 75 5.27 15.06 1.45
C PHE A 75 6.18 16.30 1.49
N PRO A 76 7.34 16.33 0.77
CA PRO A 76 8.22 17.50 0.79
C PRO A 76 7.55 18.77 0.24
N ARG A 77 6.55 18.64 -0.62
CA ARG A 77 5.82 19.78 -1.21
C ARG A 77 4.68 20.27 -0.32
N LEU A 78 4.39 19.56 0.76
CA LEU A 78 3.32 19.84 1.71
C LEU A 78 3.84 20.23 3.11
N ALA A 79 5.15 20.10 3.35
CA ALA A 79 5.76 20.33 4.66
C ALA A 79 5.46 21.72 5.25
N ASP A 80 5.40 22.75 4.40
CA ASP A 80 5.17 24.14 4.83
C ASP A 80 3.69 24.59 4.74
N ALA A 81 2.76 23.67 4.44
CA ALA A 81 1.37 24.03 4.21
C ALA A 81 0.55 24.29 5.50
N GLY A 82 1.14 24.01 6.67
CA GLY A 82 0.53 24.28 7.98
C GLY A 82 0.84 23.19 9.01
N ALA A 83 0.73 23.54 10.30
CA ALA A 83 1.10 22.65 11.40
C ALA A 83 0.27 21.34 11.43
N ASP A 84 -1.04 21.42 11.14
CA ASP A 84 -1.91 20.25 11.13
C ASP A 84 -1.54 19.28 10.00
N LEU A 85 -1.19 19.81 8.82
CA LEU A 85 -0.75 18.96 7.71
C LEU A 85 0.63 18.36 8.02
N ALA A 86 1.58 19.14 8.55
CA ALA A 86 2.89 18.62 8.96
C ALA A 86 2.76 17.46 9.96
N ALA A 87 1.90 17.60 10.98
CA ALA A 87 1.63 16.53 11.95
C ALA A 87 1.00 15.28 11.30
N LEU A 88 0.15 15.46 10.28
CA LEU A 88 -0.39 14.34 9.50
C LEU A 88 0.71 13.62 8.71
N LEU A 89 1.61 14.36 8.04
CA LEU A 89 2.72 13.78 7.27
C LEU A 89 3.67 12.98 8.18
N ASP A 90 4.01 13.51 9.36
CA ASP A 90 4.85 12.82 10.33
C ASP A 90 4.20 11.51 10.81
N ARG A 91 2.89 11.52 11.06
CA ARG A 91 2.14 10.31 11.42
C ARG A 91 2.17 9.28 10.30
N LEU A 92 1.93 9.66 9.05
CA LEU A 92 1.95 8.75 7.92
C LEU A 92 3.34 8.13 7.71
N ALA A 93 4.41 8.93 7.84
CA ALA A 93 5.78 8.42 7.77
C ALA A 93 6.14 7.44 8.91
N VAL A 94 5.55 7.61 10.10
CA VAL A 94 5.65 6.61 11.18
C VAL A 94 4.92 5.32 10.81
N GLU A 95 3.73 5.43 10.22
CA GLU A 95 2.93 4.29 9.76
C GLU A 95 3.69 3.48 8.67
N HIS A 96 4.34 4.13 7.70
CA HIS A 96 5.15 3.45 6.68
C HIS A 96 6.28 2.59 7.28
N ARG A 97 7.00 3.10 8.29
CA ARG A 97 8.03 2.31 9.00
C ARG A 97 7.44 1.10 9.73
N ALA A 98 6.22 1.22 10.25
CA ALA A 98 5.51 0.09 10.84
C ALA A 98 5.08 -0.93 9.77
N HIS A 99 4.63 -0.49 8.60
CA HIS A 99 4.32 -1.36 7.47
C HIS A 99 5.56 -2.13 7.00
N GLU A 100 6.72 -1.47 6.88
CA GLU A 100 7.98 -2.12 6.52
C GLU A 100 8.32 -3.28 7.48
N THR A 101 8.09 -3.09 8.78
CA THR A 101 8.30 -4.15 9.78
C THR A 101 7.39 -5.36 9.53
N LEU A 102 6.11 -5.12 9.24
CA LEU A 102 5.14 -6.18 8.92
C LEU A 102 5.48 -6.88 7.59
N HIS A 103 5.97 -6.14 6.59
CA HIS A 103 6.42 -6.71 5.32
C HIS A 103 7.59 -7.66 5.51
N ASN A 104 8.56 -7.30 6.36
CA ASN A 104 9.71 -8.15 6.67
C ASN A 104 9.28 -9.43 7.39
N GLN A 105 8.38 -9.34 8.37
CA GLN A 105 7.82 -10.52 9.03
C GLN A 105 7.10 -11.46 8.04
N LEU A 106 6.30 -10.90 7.12
CA LEU A 106 5.66 -11.69 6.07
C LEU A 106 6.69 -12.33 5.13
N ALA A 107 7.78 -11.62 4.79
CA ALA A 107 8.85 -12.14 3.94
C ALA A 107 9.58 -13.33 4.59
N ASP A 108 9.80 -13.29 5.91
CA ASP A 108 10.40 -14.41 6.65
C ASP A 108 9.51 -15.67 6.59
N ILE A 109 8.19 -15.50 6.71
CA ILE A 109 7.22 -16.60 6.53
C ILE A 109 7.20 -17.09 5.08
N ALA A 110 7.20 -16.18 4.11
CA ALA A 110 7.20 -16.51 2.69
C ALA A 110 8.44 -17.33 2.29
N ALA A 111 9.60 -17.07 2.90
CA ALA A 111 10.81 -17.85 2.68
C ALA A 111 10.70 -19.32 3.11
N SER A 112 9.74 -19.65 3.99
CA SER A 112 9.47 -21.02 4.46
C SER A 112 8.36 -21.74 3.68
N CYS A 113 7.77 -21.09 2.66
CA CYS A 113 6.63 -21.63 1.91
C CYS A 113 6.99 -22.70 0.86
N ASP A 114 8.26 -23.09 0.72
CA ASP A 114 8.69 -24.18 -0.15
C ASP A 114 8.20 -25.57 0.33
N ARG A 115 7.94 -25.69 1.62
CA ARG A 115 7.41 -26.89 2.30
C ARG A 115 6.14 -26.57 3.11
N PRO A 116 5.39 -27.60 3.56
CA PRO A 116 4.23 -27.36 4.42
C PRO A 116 4.61 -26.57 5.67
N LEU A 117 3.77 -25.62 6.05
CA LEU A 117 4.01 -24.76 7.21
C LEU A 117 3.63 -25.47 8.51
N SER A 118 4.30 -25.11 9.60
CA SER A 118 3.89 -25.56 10.93
C SER A 118 2.61 -24.84 11.37
N ALA A 119 1.81 -25.44 12.24
CA ALA A 119 0.60 -24.80 12.78
C ALA A 119 0.91 -23.44 13.46
N ALA A 120 2.06 -23.33 14.13
CA ALA A 120 2.49 -22.06 14.73
C ALA A 120 2.77 -20.99 13.67
N THR A 121 3.45 -21.34 12.58
CA THR A 121 3.74 -20.42 11.47
C THR A 121 2.47 -19.99 10.74
N VAL A 122 1.48 -20.88 10.62
CA VAL A 122 0.18 -20.53 10.01
C VAL A 122 -0.63 -19.58 10.90
N ALA A 123 -0.58 -19.75 12.22
CA ALA A 123 -1.19 -18.81 13.15
C ALA A 123 -0.54 -17.42 13.05
N GLU A 124 0.80 -17.37 13.04
CA GLU A 124 1.55 -16.12 12.86
C GLU A 124 1.22 -15.43 11.52
N LEU A 125 1.16 -16.20 10.41
CA LEU A 125 0.73 -15.69 9.11
C LEU A 125 -0.68 -15.07 9.18
N SER A 126 -1.60 -15.71 9.88
CA SER A 126 -2.98 -15.23 10.03
C SER A 126 -3.03 -13.90 10.79
N ASP A 127 -2.27 -13.80 11.89
CA ASP A 127 -2.16 -12.57 12.68
C ASP A 127 -1.55 -11.42 11.87
N ILE A 128 -0.47 -11.69 11.12
CA ILE A 128 0.18 -10.70 10.25
C ILE A 128 -0.77 -10.26 9.12
N ALA A 129 -1.46 -11.21 8.47
CA ALA A 129 -2.40 -10.91 7.39
C ALA A 129 -3.55 -10.01 7.88
N MET A 130 -4.12 -10.33 9.04
CA MET A 130 -5.16 -9.51 9.66
C MET A 130 -4.65 -8.12 10.05
N THR A 131 -3.44 -8.05 10.63
CA THR A 131 -2.83 -6.79 11.02
C THR A 131 -2.57 -5.89 9.82
N LEU A 132 -1.93 -6.43 8.76
CA LEU A 132 -1.68 -5.71 7.51
C LEU A 132 -2.97 -5.18 6.88
N ALA A 133 -4.02 -6.00 6.80
CA ALA A 133 -5.32 -5.57 6.27
C ALA A 133 -5.92 -4.40 7.06
N GLN A 134 -5.84 -4.44 8.39
CA GLN A 134 -6.38 -3.39 9.25
C GLN A 134 -5.59 -2.09 9.16
N VAL A 135 -4.26 -2.15 9.25
CA VAL A 135 -3.42 -0.93 9.23
C VAL A 135 -3.51 -0.24 7.87
N TYR A 136 -3.46 -0.99 6.77
CA TYR A 136 -3.56 -0.40 5.43
C TYR A 136 -4.95 0.17 5.14
N ALA A 137 -6.04 -0.47 5.62
CA ALA A 137 -7.37 0.09 5.46
C ALA A 137 -7.49 1.48 6.10
N LYS A 138 -7.00 1.64 7.33
CA LYS A 138 -6.99 2.91 8.05
C LYS A 138 -6.05 3.94 7.43
N HIS A 139 -4.90 3.49 6.96
CA HIS A 139 -3.90 4.33 6.29
C HIS A 139 -4.47 4.91 5.00
N ILE A 140 -4.98 4.06 4.10
CA ILE A 140 -5.61 4.46 2.84
C ILE A 140 -6.79 5.42 3.09
N GLU A 141 -7.64 5.13 4.07
CA GLU A 141 -8.75 6.02 4.43
C GLU A 141 -8.23 7.41 4.83
N THR A 142 -7.20 7.47 5.67
CA THR A 142 -6.57 8.73 6.07
C THR A 142 -6.09 9.50 4.85
N GLU A 143 -5.36 8.84 3.94
CA GLU A 143 -4.77 9.51 2.80
C GLU A 143 -5.83 10.03 1.83
N GLU A 144 -6.80 9.19 1.47
CA GLU A 144 -7.81 9.55 0.47
C GLU A 144 -8.81 10.60 1.00
N THR A 145 -9.09 10.62 2.30
CA THR A 145 -10.08 11.53 2.88
C THR A 145 -9.47 12.82 3.45
N LEU A 146 -8.20 12.82 3.84
CA LEU A 146 -7.53 13.97 4.46
C LEU A 146 -6.36 14.48 3.63
N LEU A 147 -5.36 13.62 3.36
CA LEU A 147 -4.12 14.05 2.70
C LEU A 147 -4.37 14.50 1.26
N PHE A 148 -5.00 13.67 0.43
CA PHE A 148 -5.17 13.97 -1.00
C PHE A 148 -6.06 15.19 -1.24
N PRO A 149 -7.17 15.41 -0.49
CA PRO A 149 -7.92 16.66 -0.58
C PRO A 149 -7.08 17.89 -0.20
N ALA A 150 -6.32 17.83 0.90
CA ALA A 150 -5.44 18.94 1.31
C ALA A 150 -4.35 19.21 0.26
N ALA A 151 -3.72 18.16 -0.25
CA ALA A 151 -2.72 18.26 -1.30
C ALA A 151 -3.29 18.85 -2.60
N ARG A 152 -4.52 18.48 -2.97
CA ARG A 152 -5.24 19.08 -4.11
C ARG A 152 -5.65 20.54 -3.88
N ALA A 153 -5.74 21.00 -2.63
CA ALA A 153 -5.98 22.41 -2.34
C ALA A 153 -4.68 23.24 -2.39
N HIS A 154 -3.54 22.66 -2.00
CA HIS A 154 -2.26 23.36 -1.93
C HIS A 154 -1.41 23.30 -3.20
N LEU A 155 -1.44 22.19 -3.94
CA LEU A 155 -0.56 21.98 -5.07
C LEU A 155 -1.17 22.51 -6.36
N ASP A 156 -0.44 23.36 -7.07
CA ASP A 156 -0.79 23.80 -8.41
C ASP A 156 -0.58 22.68 -9.47
N ALA A 157 -0.92 22.99 -10.72
CA ALA A 157 -0.79 22.02 -11.82
C ALA A 157 0.67 21.64 -12.12
N ALA A 158 1.61 22.58 -11.95
CA ALA A 158 3.02 22.33 -12.24
C ALA A 158 3.65 21.40 -11.21
N ALA A 159 3.35 21.60 -9.92
CA ALA A 159 3.77 20.73 -8.84
C ALA A 159 3.23 19.30 -9.01
N ARG A 160 1.94 19.15 -9.37
CA ARG A 160 1.36 17.83 -9.64
C ARG A 160 2.00 17.13 -10.84
N ALA A 161 2.29 17.86 -11.90
CA ALA A 161 2.99 17.31 -13.07
C ALA A 161 4.41 16.85 -12.72
N ALA A 162 5.13 17.61 -11.89
CA ALA A 162 6.46 17.23 -11.40
C ALA A 162 6.40 15.96 -10.55
N ILE A 163 5.46 15.86 -9.60
CA ILE A 163 5.25 14.64 -8.80
C ILE A 163 4.98 13.45 -9.72
N ALA A 164 4.06 13.58 -10.68
CA ALA A 164 3.74 12.50 -11.60
C ALA A 164 4.94 12.04 -12.44
N ALA A 165 5.81 12.97 -12.86
CA ALA A 165 7.04 12.65 -13.59
C ALA A 165 8.04 11.90 -12.69
N GLU A 166 8.24 12.34 -11.45
CA GLU A 166 9.10 11.65 -10.47
C GLU A 166 8.62 10.21 -10.19
N MET A 167 7.30 10.03 -9.99
CA MET A 167 6.69 8.72 -9.83
C MET A 167 6.90 7.82 -11.06
N GLN A 168 6.79 8.38 -12.27
CA GLN A 168 7.03 7.63 -13.52
C GLN A 168 8.51 7.24 -13.67
N ALA A 169 9.43 8.14 -13.34
CA ALA A 169 10.87 7.88 -13.37
C ALA A 169 11.26 6.72 -12.43
N ARG A 170 10.68 6.64 -11.22
CA ARG A 170 10.89 5.49 -10.30
C ARG A 170 10.43 4.15 -10.88
N ARG A 171 9.62 4.17 -11.94
CA ARG A 171 9.11 2.99 -12.66
C ARG A 171 9.83 2.77 -14.00
N GLY A 172 10.89 3.53 -14.29
CA GLY A 172 11.66 3.45 -15.53
C GLY A 172 10.90 3.94 -16.76
N ARG A 173 10.02 4.93 -16.60
CA ARG A 173 9.18 5.50 -17.66
C ARG A 173 9.48 6.98 -17.86
#